data_AF-A0A257A3L7-F1
#
_entry.id   AF-A0A257A3L7-F1
#
_cell.length_a   1.000
_cell.length_b   1.000
_cell.length_c   1.000
_cell.angle_alpha   90.00
_cell.angle_beta   90.00
_cell.angle_gamma   90.00
#
_symmetry.space_group_name_H-M   'P 1'
#
loop_
_entity.id
_entity.type
_entity.pdbx_description
1 polymer ?
#
loop_
_entity_poly.entity_id
_entity_poly.type
_entity_poly.pdbx_seq_one_letter_code
_entity_poly.pdbx_strand_id
1 'polypeptide(L)'
;MSEEILIRPLSTEKTLFKIERENVIVFIVNRKATKHQIQREFERIFKVKVQKVNTHITPRGEKVAYIKLKPEYSASEIATRLGILYIIDSLEESSEEWVVHGKYRLIISKKYFPFKAIFDKNFNFKRLERLERVRLK
;
A
#
# COMPACT_ATOMS: atom_id res chain seq x y z
N MET A 1 -31.84 3.89 -7.44
CA MET A 1 -30.74 3.22 -6.73
C MET A 1 -29.64 4.24 -6.52
N SER A 2 -29.25 4.52 -5.28
CA SER A 2 -28.09 5.38 -5.00
C SER A 2 -26.84 4.61 -5.42
N GLU A 3 -26.19 5.04 -6.51
CA GLU A 3 -24.91 4.46 -6.93
C GLU A 3 -23.87 4.64 -5.81
N GLU A 4 -23.23 3.54 -5.39
CA GLU A 4 -22.19 3.56 -4.37
C GLU A 4 -20.95 4.32 -4.91
N ILE A 5 -20.54 5.38 -4.22
CA ILE A 5 -19.47 6.28 -4.69
C ILE A 5 -18.08 5.69 -4.38
N LEU A 6 -17.88 5.17 -3.17
CA LEU A 6 -16.64 4.55 -2.73
C LEU A 6 -16.79 3.03 -2.84
N ILE A 7 -16.01 2.38 -3.71
CA ILE A 7 -16.15 0.94 -3.98
C ILE A 7 -15.28 0.12 -3.04
N ARG A 8 -13.97 0.41 -3.00
CA ARG A 8 -13.02 -0.31 -2.14
C ARG A 8 -11.73 0.48 -1.90
N PRO A 9 -11.05 0.31 -0.75
CA PRO A 9 -9.71 0.83 -0.58
C PRO A 9 -8.71 0.15 -1.53
N LEU A 10 -7.66 0.88 -1.91
CA LEU A 10 -6.57 0.34 -2.73
C LEU A 10 -5.36 0.01 -1.86
N SER A 11 -5.19 -1.24 -1.46
CA SER A 11 -4.07 -1.73 -0.64
C SER A 11 -2.88 -2.14 -1.52
N THR A 12 -1.92 -1.24 -1.74
CA THR A 12 -0.64 -1.52 -2.41
C THR A 12 0.51 -0.87 -1.64
N GLU A 13 1.76 -1.33 -1.80
CA GLU A 13 2.95 -0.69 -1.20
C GLU A 13 3.01 0.83 -1.48
N LYS A 14 2.70 1.21 -2.72
CA LYS A 14 2.68 2.63 -3.12
C LYS A 14 1.57 3.41 -2.40
N THR A 15 0.44 2.77 -2.13
CA THR A 15 -0.62 3.38 -1.32
C THR A 15 -0.17 3.55 0.13
N LEU A 16 0.50 2.55 0.71
CA LEU A 16 0.99 2.61 2.09
C LEU A 16 1.90 3.81 2.30
N PHE A 17 2.88 3.99 1.40
CA PHE A 17 3.77 5.15 1.43
C PHE A 17 3.01 6.49 1.41
N LYS A 18 1.89 6.57 0.68
CA LYS A 18 1.05 7.77 0.63
C LYS A 18 0.24 7.99 1.90
N ILE A 19 -0.21 6.92 2.54
CA ILE A 19 -0.91 6.98 3.83
C ILE A 19 0.05 7.55 4.87
N GLU A 20 1.25 6.99 4.98
CA GLU A 20 2.23 7.35 6.02
C GLU A 20 2.85 8.73 5.81
N ARG A 21 3.28 9.05 4.58
CA ARG A 21 4.08 10.27 4.32
C ARG A 21 3.27 11.47 3.87
N GLU A 22 2.15 11.24 3.19
CA GLU A 22 1.40 12.32 2.55
C GLU A 22 0.04 12.59 3.21
N ASN A 23 -0.34 11.77 4.20
CA ASN A 23 -1.67 11.79 4.82
C ASN A 23 -2.79 11.59 3.78
N VAL A 24 -2.58 10.64 2.85
CA VAL A 24 -3.45 10.37 1.71
C VAL A 24 -4.00 8.96 1.77
N ILE A 25 -5.31 8.83 1.62
CA ILE A 25 -6.01 7.55 1.48
C ILE A 25 -6.39 7.34 0.01
N VAL A 26 -6.28 6.10 -0.46
CA VAL A 26 -6.55 5.77 -1.87
C VAL A 26 -7.70 4.78 -1.97
N PHE A 27 -8.69 5.14 -2.78
CA PHE A 27 -9.89 4.34 -3.03
C PHE A 27 -10.09 4.12 -4.52
N ILE A 28 -10.64 2.96 -4.86
CA ILE A 28 -11.36 2.77 -6.10
C ILE A 28 -12.78 3.29 -5.89
N VAL A 29 -13.23 4.10 -6.83
CA VAL A 29 -14.50 4.82 -6.78
C VAL A 29 -15.30 4.56 -8.05
N ASN A 30 -16.60 4.86 -8.00
CA ASN A 30 -17.43 4.80 -9.19
C ASN A 30 -16.88 5.75 -10.27
N ARG A 31 -16.77 5.22 -11.50
CA ARG A 31 -16.21 5.94 -12.65
C ARG A 31 -16.93 7.27 -12.92
N LYS A 32 -18.24 7.32 -12.70
CA LYS A 32 -19.09 8.51 -12.88
C LYS A 32 -19.01 9.51 -11.72
N ALA A 33 -18.47 9.12 -10.56
CA ALA A 33 -18.45 9.98 -9.38
C ALA A 33 -17.55 11.21 -9.56
N THR A 34 -18.06 12.40 -9.26
CA THR A 34 -17.30 13.66 -9.27
C THR A 34 -16.41 13.77 -8.03
N LYS A 35 -15.36 14.61 -8.08
CA LYS A 35 -14.48 14.86 -6.92
C LYS A 35 -15.25 15.35 -5.69
N HIS A 36 -16.26 16.19 -5.88
CA HIS A 36 -17.11 16.70 -4.80
C HIS A 36 -18.03 15.63 -4.18
N GLN A 37 -18.48 14.66 -4.98
CA GLN A 37 -19.25 13.52 -4.46
C GLN A 37 -18.36 12.60 -3.62
N ILE A 38 -17.17 12.28 -4.13
CA ILE A 38 -16.16 11.48 -3.41
C ILE A 38 -15.80 12.14 -2.08
N GLN A 39 -15.53 13.45 -2.10
CA GLN A 39 -15.21 14.20 -0.89
C GLN A 39 -16.35 14.11 0.15
N ARG A 40 -17.58 14.48 -0.24
CA ARG A 40 -18.73 14.49 0.67
C ARG A 40 -19.01 13.11 1.25
N GLU A 41 -18.94 12.08 0.43
CA GLU A 41 -19.21 10.72 0.87
C GLU A 41 -18.14 10.21 1.83
N PHE A 42 -16.87 10.48 1.53
CA PHE A 42 -15.76 10.11 2.39
C PHE A 42 -15.84 10.81 3.75
N GLU A 43 -16.08 12.12 3.78
CA GLU A 43 -16.26 12.87 5.02
C GLU A 43 -17.46 12.35 5.84
N ARG A 44 -18.56 11.98 5.16
CA ARG A 44 -19.78 11.48 5.80
C ARG A 44 -19.57 10.14 6.52
N ILE A 45 -18.87 9.21 5.86
CA ILE A 45 -18.64 7.84 6.35
C ILE A 45 -17.57 7.85 7.45
N PHE A 46 -16.44 8.50 7.21
CA PHE A 46 -15.28 8.43 8.11
C PHE A 46 -15.25 9.53 9.17
N LYS A 47 -16.18 10.50 9.12
CA LYS A 47 -16.27 11.64 10.05
C LYS A 47 -14.99 12.47 10.11
N VAL A 48 -14.36 12.66 8.94
CA VAL A 48 -13.12 13.44 8.80
C VAL A 48 -13.29 14.63 7.86
N LYS A 49 -12.27 15.47 7.76
CA LYS A 49 -12.20 16.54 6.75
C LYS A 49 -11.15 16.25 5.70
N VAL A 50 -11.56 16.41 4.44
CA VAL A 50 -10.70 16.21 3.28
C VAL A 50 -10.13 17.57 2.86
N GLN A 51 -8.82 17.61 2.64
CA GLN A 51 -8.13 18.78 2.10
C GLN A 51 -8.23 18.84 0.58
N LYS A 52 -8.01 17.71 -0.10
CA LYS A 52 -7.99 17.67 -1.58
C LYS A 52 -8.28 16.26 -2.10
N VAL A 53 -9.02 16.18 -3.21
CA VAL A 53 -9.24 14.94 -3.95
C VAL A 53 -8.63 15.03 -5.35
N ASN A 54 -7.75 14.08 -5.67
CA ASN A 54 -7.24 13.87 -7.03
C ASN A 54 -7.77 12.54 -7.56
N THR A 55 -8.06 12.46 -8.85
CA THR A 55 -8.60 11.24 -9.47
C THR A 55 -7.92 10.97 -10.79
N HIS A 56 -7.74 9.70 -11.15
CA HIS A 56 -7.35 9.26 -12.48
C HIS A 56 -8.08 7.96 -12.84
N ILE A 57 -8.09 7.60 -14.12
CA ILE A 57 -8.63 6.33 -14.61
C ILE A 57 -7.45 5.43 -14.97
N THR A 58 -7.45 4.20 -14.47
CA THR A 58 -6.41 3.21 -14.80
C THR A 58 -6.67 2.61 -16.19
N PRO A 59 -5.66 1.99 -16.83
CA PRO A 59 -5.86 1.26 -18.09
C PRO A 59 -6.90 0.13 -17.99
N ARG A 60 -7.19 -0.34 -16.77
CA ARG A 60 -8.23 -1.36 -16.49
C ARG A 60 -9.64 -0.77 -16.41
N GLY A 61 -9.80 0.55 -16.61
CA GLY A 61 -11.08 1.24 -16.55
C GLY A 61 -11.57 1.59 -15.15
N GLU A 62 -10.78 1.31 -14.11
CA GLU A 62 -11.11 1.66 -12.73
C GLU A 62 -10.76 3.14 -12.47
N LYS A 63 -11.64 3.85 -11.76
CA LYS A 63 -11.33 5.21 -11.31
C LYS A 63 -10.72 5.15 -9.92
N VAL A 64 -9.52 5.69 -9.77
CA VAL A 64 -8.79 5.73 -8.52
C VAL A 64 -8.76 7.16 -8.00
N ALA A 65 -9.16 7.33 -6.75
CA ALA A 65 -9.17 8.60 -6.03
C ALA A 65 -8.09 8.60 -4.93
N TYR A 66 -7.24 9.62 -4.96
CA TYR A 66 -6.32 9.99 -3.89
C TYR A 66 -6.98 11.09 -3.05
N ILE A 67 -7.26 10.78 -1.80
CA ILE A 67 -8.00 11.63 -0.88
C ILE A 67 -7.03 12.09 0.21
N LYS A 68 -6.59 13.34 0.10
CA LYS A 68 -5.72 13.95 1.10
C LYS A 68 -6.56 14.50 2.25
N LEU A 69 -6.28 14.07 3.46
CA LEU A 69 -6.97 14.56 4.65
C LEU A 69 -6.36 15.88 5.13
N LYS A 70 -7.15 16.66 5.87
CA LYS A 70 -6.61 17.80 6.59
C LYS A 70 -5.67 17.31 7.71
N PRO A 71 -4.66 18.12 8.11
CA PRO A 71 -3.63 17.69 9.08
C PRO A 71 -4.19 17.33 10.46
N GLU A 72 -5.40 17.76 10.82
CA GLU A 72 -6.04 17.39 12.08
C GLU A 72 -6.56 15.94 12.11
N TYR A 73 -6.56 15.25 10.96
CA TYR A 73 -7.02 13.86 10.81
C TYR A 73 -5.89 12.97 10.30
N SER A 74 -5.81 11.73 10.81
CA SER A 74 -4.79 10.75 10.44
C SER A 74 -5.30 9.75 9.41
N ALA A 75 -4.63 9.69 8.25
CA ALA A 75 -4.89 8.70 7.22
C ALA A 75 -4.55 7.28 7.71
N SER A 76 -3.47 7.14 8.50
CA SER A 76 -3.04 5.86 9.05
C SER A 76 -4.08 5.27 9.99
N GLU A 77 -4.71 6.09 10.84
CA GLU A 77 -5.76 5.62 11.76
C GLU A 77 -6.98 5.08 11.01
N ILE A 78 -7.42 5.77 9.96
CA ILE A 78 -8.52 5.30 9.10
C ILE A 78 -8.10 4.04 8.35
N ALA A 79 -6.86 3.96 7.87
CA ALA A 79 -6.34 2.78 7.19
C ALA A 79 -6.31 1.55 8.11
N THR A 80 -5.93 1.72 9.38
CA THR A 80 -6.00 0.67 10.41
C THR A 80 -7.43 0.21 10.64
N ARG A 81 -8.38 1.15 10.79
CA ARG A 81 -9.82 0.83 10.93
C ARG A 81 -10.40 0.09 9.72
N LEU A 82 -9.86 0.36 8.52
CA LEU A 82 -10.23 -0.30 7.28
C LEU A 82 -9.51 -1.64 7.06
N GLY A 83 -8.58 -2.03 7.95
CA GLY A 83 -7.78 -3.24 7.79
C GLY A 83 -6.72 -3.17 6.69
N ILE A 84 -6.44 -2.00 6.11
CA ILE A 84 -5.52 -1.84 4.98
C ILE A 84 -4.08 -2.11 5.41
N LEU A 85 -3.72 -1.66 6.62
CA LEU A 85 -2.35 -1.79 7.16
C LEU A 85 -2.02 -3.26 7.44
N TYR A 86 -2.92 -3.98 8.13
CA TYR A 86 -2.73 -5.39 8.48
C TYR A 86 -2.59 -6.33 7.28
N ILE A 87 -3.31 -6.07 6.18
CA ILE A 87 -3.21 -6.90 4.97
C ILE A 87 -1.80 -6.80 4.37
N ILE A 88 -1.15 -5.65 4.44
CA ILE A 88 0.17 -5.44 3.86
C ILE A 88 1.26 -5.95 4.80
N ASP A 89 1.14 -5.75 6.11
CA ASP A 89 2.08 -6.30 7.10
C ASP A 89 2.11 -7.84 7.03
N SER A 90 0.94 -8.49 6.88
CA SER A 90 0.87 -9.95 6.67
C SER A 90 1.40 -10.40 5.31
N LEU A 91 1.29 -9.57 4.27
CA LEU A 91 1.87 -9.85 2.96
C LEU A 91 3.39 -9.67 2.96
N GLU A 92 3.93 -8.69 3.70
CA GLU A 92 5.36 -8.55 3.96
C GLU A 92 5.87 -9.76 4.76
N GLU A 93 5.19 -10.18 5.83
CA GLU A 93 5.49 -11.41 6.59
C GLU A 93 5.49 -12.67 5.70
N SER A 94 4.57 -12.77 4.73
CA SER A 94 4.53 -13.89 3.77
C SER A 94 5.60 -13.82 2.66
N SER A 95 6.24 -12.66 2.49
CA SER A 95 7.31 -12.45 1.51
C SER A 95 8.72 -12.58 2.12
N GLU A 96 8.80 -12.78 3.43
CA GLU A 96 10.03 -13.04 4.16
C GLU A 96 10.22 -14.55 4.42
N GLU A 97 10.47 -15.33 3.38
CA GLU A 97 11.12 -16.63 3.59
C GLU A 97 12.59 -16.39 3.97
N TRP A 98 12.85 -16.38 5.28
CA TRP A 98 14.19 -16.36 5.83
C TRP A 98 14.86 -17.73 5.64
N VAL A 99 15.72 -17.87 4.64
CA VAL A 99 16.63 -19.03 4.58
C VAL A 99 17.86 -18.70 5.42
N VAL A 100 17.99 -19.34 6.58
CA VAL A 100 19.17 -19.21 7.44
C VAL A 100 20.36 -19.94 6.81
N HIS A 101 21.43 -19.21 6.48
CA HIS A 101 22.69 -19.81 6.04
C HIS A 101 23.81 -19.36 7.00
N GLY A 102 24.07 -20.19 8.01
CA GLY A 102 25.10 -19.91 9.03
C GLY A 102 24.83 -18.62 9.83
N LYS A 103 25.67 -17.59 9.66
CA LYS A 103 25.60 -16.33 10.43
C LYS A 103 24.73 -15.23 9.79
N TYR A 104 24.17 -15.46 8.61
CA TYR A 104 23.43 -14.46 7.84
C TYR A 104 21.97 -14.86 7.64
N ARG A 105 21.14 -13.83 7.50
CA ARG A 105 19.73 -13.95 7.17
C ARG A 105 19.50 -13.38 5.76
N LEU A 106 18.80 -14.12 4.90
CA LEU A 106 18.53 -13.76 3.51
C LEU A 106 17.08 -13.31 3.34
N ILE A 107 16.85 -12.22 2.61
CA ILE A 107 15.50 -11.82 2.15
C ILE A 107 15.43 -12.09 0.64
N ILE A 108 14.56 -13.03 0.23
CA ILE A 108 14.22 -13.25 -1.18
C ILE A 108 13.03 -12.36 -1.54
N SER A 109 13.29 -11.10 -1.82
CA SER A 109 12.23 -10.19 -2.28
C SER A 109 12.07 -10.25 -3.79
N LYS A 110 10.84 -10.48 -4.27
CA LYS A 110 10.48 -10.42 -5.71
C LYS A 110 10.82 -9.07 -6.35
N LYS A 111 10.96 -8.02 -5.54
CA LYS A 111 11.34 -6.65 -5.95
C LYS A 111 12.76 -6.56 -6.51
N TYR A 112 13.67 -7.42 -6.04
CA TYR A 112 15.08 -7.38 -6.41
C TYR A 112 15.45 -8.50 -7.38
N PHE A 113 14.52 -9.34 -7.84
CA PHE A 113 14.82 -10.42 -8.76
C PHE A 113 15.58 -9.88 -10.00
N PRO A 114 16.74 -10.45 -10.38
CA PRO A 114 17.34 -11.72 -9.96
C PRO A 114 18.41 -11.59 -8.84
N PHE A 115 18.27 -10.68 -7.88
CA PHE A 115 19.23 -10.43 -6.80
C PHE A 115 18.63 -10.73 -5.43
N LYS A 116 19.45 -11.23 -4.51
CA LYS A 116 19.15 -11.39 -3.09
C LYS A 116 19.87 -10.30 -2.29
N ALA A 117 19.19 -9.74 -1.29
CA ALA A 117 19.79 -8.78 -0.36
C ALA A 117 20.30 -9.51 0.89
N ILE A 118 21.54 -9.21 1.29
CA ILE A 118 22.20 -9.82 2.45
C ILE A 118 22.27 -8.81 3.59
N PHE A 119 21.77 -9.22 4.74
CA PHE A 119 21.78 -8.44 5.98
C PHE A 119 22.58 -9.17 7.06
N ASP A 120 23.16 -8.41 7.99
CA ASP A 120 23.73 -8.98 9.21
C ASP A 120 22.67 -9.30 10.28
N LYS A 121 23.10 -9.87 11.41
CA LYS A 121 22.21 -10.26 12.52
C LYS A 121 21.47 -9.07 13.16
N ASN A 122 21.96 -7.85 12.93
CA ASN A 122 21.38 -6.60 13.43
C ASN A 122 20.58 -5.88 12.33
N PHE A 123 20.24 -6.58 11.24
CA PHE A 123 19.47 -6.05 10.10
C PHE A 123 20.13 -4.90 9.33
N ASN A 124 21.46 -4.72 9.45
CA ASN A 124 22.16 -3.74 8.60
C ASN A 124 22.43 -4.34 7.21
N PHE A 125 22.12 -3.57 6.17
CA PHE A 125 22.39 -3.95 4.79
C PHE A 125 23.89 -4.10 4.53
N LYS A 126 24.28 -5.21 3.90
CA LYS A 126 25.68 -5.48 3.52
C LYS A 126 25.90 -5.38 2.02
N ARG A 127 25.18 -6.19 1.23
CA ARG A 127 25.35 -6.24 -0.23
C ARG A 127 24.19 -6.92 -0.94
N LEU A 128 24.10 -6.70 -2.25
CA LEU A 128 23.27 -7.48 -3.17
C LEU A 128 24.12 -8.58 -3.83
N GLU A 129 23.57 -9.79 -3.96
CA GLU A 129 24.16 -10.89 -4.73
C GLU A 129 23.20 -11.34 -5.82
N ARG A 130 23.71 -11.68 -7.00
CA ARG A 130 22.89 -12.24 -8.08
C ARG A 130 22.53 -13.69 -7.73
N LEU A 131 21.26 -14.05 -7.85
CA LEU A 131 20.79 -15.44 -7.77
C LEU A 131 21.31 -16.17 -9.01
N GLU A 132 22.34 -17.00 -8.83
CA GLU A 132 22.65 -18.01 -9.85
C GLU A 132 21.46 -18.96 -9.95
N ARG A 133 21.10 -19.38 -11.17
CA ARG A 133 20.03 -20.37 -11.38
C ARG A 133 20.45 -21.70 -10.74
N VAL A 134 20.20 -21.86 -9.45
CA VAL A 134 20.25 -23.17 -8.82
C VAL A 134 19.05 -23.93 -9.39
N ARG A 135 19.34 -24.92 -10.26
CA ARG A 135 18.38 -25.98 -10.55
C ARG A 135 18.07 -26.64 -9.21
N LEU A 136 16.87 -26.42 -8.69
CA LEU A 136 16.34 -27.22 -7.61
C LEU A 136 16.31 -28.67 -8.13
N LYS A 137 17.07 -29.56 -7.47
CA LYS A 137 16.93 -31.01 -7.64
C LYS A 137 15.76 -31.48 -6.79
#